data_AF-A0A6S8UAE5-F1
#
_entry.id   AF-A0A6S8UAE5-F1
#
_cell.length_a   1.000
_cell.length_b   1.000
_cell.length_c   1.000
_cell.angle_alpha   90.00
_cell.angle_beta   90.00
_cell.angle_gamma   90.00
#
_symmetry.space_group_name_H-M   'P 1'
#
loop_
_entity.id
_entity.type
_entity.pdbx_description
1 polymer ?
#
loop_
_entity_poly.entity_id
_entity_poly.type
_entity_poly.pdbx_seq_one_letter_code
_entity_poly.pdbx_strand_id
1 'polypeptide(L)'
;MFDVTSRITYKNVPNWHRDLIRVCENIPIVLTGNKVEIKDRKVKAKQITFHRKKNLQYYDISAKSNYNFEKPFLWLARKLSGDNQLQFVESPALQPPEFQIDAVQAQQNEQALADAAAQPLPEDDDDDL
;
A
#
# COMPACT_ATOMS: atom_id res chain seq x y z
N MET A 1 -7.45 0.70 1.48
CA MET A 1 -6.88 1.43 0.33
C MET A 1 -7.06 2.93 0.55
N PHE A 2 -6.13 3.75 0.06
CA PHE A 2 -6.27 5.22 -0.01
C PHE A 2 -5.68 5.74 -1.34
N ASP A 3 -5.86 7.02 -1.62
CA ASP A 3 -5.37 7.72 -2.82
C ASP A 3 -4.18 8.62 -2.46
N VAL A 4 -3.02 8.40 -3.09
CA VAL A 4 -1.80 9.18 -2.78
C VAL A 4 -1.90 10.65 -3.20
N THR A 5 -2.88 11.01 -4.02
CA THR A 5 -3.17 12.39 -4.43
C THR A 5 -4.13 13.12 -3.49
N SER A 6 -4.71 12.41 -2.52
CA SER A 6 -5.73 12.97 -1.62
C SER A 6 -5.46 12.65 -0.15
N ARG A 7 -4.93 13.65 0.58
CA ARG A 7 -4.54 13.49 2.00
C ARG A 7 -5.69 13.02 2.90
N ILE A 8 -6.91 13.47 2.62
CA ILE A 8 -8.09 13.09 3.41
C ILE A 8 -8.36 11.59 3.36
N THR A 9 -8.05 10.92 2.23
CA THR A 9 -8.24 9.48 2.12
C THR A 9 -7.27 8.70 3.00
N TYR A 10 -6.03 9.18 3.15
CA TYR A 10 -5.07 8.60 4.09
C TYR A 10 -5.44 8.88 5.55
N LYS A 11 -5.90 10.10 5.86
CA LYS A 11 -6.39 10.47 7.21
C LYS A 11 -7.52 9.54 7.68
N ASN A 12 -8.34 9.04 6.77
CA ASN A 12 -9.45 8.13 7.11
C ASN A 12 -9.04 6.66 7.25
N VAL A 13 -7.81 6.25 6.92
CA VAL A 13 -7.35 4.85 7.03
C VAL A 13 -7.53 4.26 8.44
N PRO A 14 -7.20 4.97 9.53
CA PRO A 14 -7.43 4.45 10.89
C PRO A 14 -8.90 4.13 11.18
N ASN A 15 -9.83 4.95 10.70
CA ASN A 15 -11.27 4.72 10.86
C ASN A 15 -11.70 3.43 10.16
N TRP A 16 -11.32 3.26 8.89
CA TRP A 16 -11.62 2.03 8.14
C TRP A 16 -11.02 0.78 8.79
N HIS A 17 -9.78 0.88 9.27
CA HIS A 17 -9.13 -0.22 9.97
C HIS A 17 -9.87 -0.57 11.27
N ARG A 18 -10.21 0.43 12.09
CA ARG A 18 -10.97 0.24 13.34
C ARG A 18 -12.29 -0.47 13.08
N ASP A 19 -13.05 0.00 12.09
CA ASP A 19 -14.37 -0.54 11.80
C ASP A 19 -14.27 -1.99 11.26
N LEU A 20 -13.22 -2.31 10.50
CA LEU A 20 -12.93 -3.66 10.01
C LEU A 20 -12.58 -4.64 11.15
N ILE A 21 -11.59 -4.29 11.98
CA ILE A 21 -11.12 -5.20 13.04
C ILE A 21 -12.15 -5.42 14.15
N ARG A 22 -13.12 -4.50 14.29
CA ARG A 22 -14.25 -4.64 15.23
C ARG A 22 -15.15 -5.83 14.89
N VAL A 23 -15.20 -6.23 13.61
CA VAL A 23 -16.02 -7.35 13.13
C VAL A 23 -15.16 -8.57 12.84
N CYS A 24 -14.00 -8.37 12.21
CA CYS A 24 -13.09 -9.42 11.79
C CYS A 24 -11.76 -9.30 12.53
N GLU A 25 -11.62 -10.01 13.64
CA GLU A 25 -10.37 -10.04 14.40
C GLU A 25 -9.31 -10.91 13.72
N ASN A 26 -8.04 -10.51 13.83
CA ASN A 26 -6.85 -11.29 13.42
C ASN A 26 -6.77 -11.73 11.95
N ILE A 27 -7.40 -11.01 11.03
CA ILE A 27 -7.25 -11.26 9.59
C ILE A 27 -6.00 -10.58 9.01
N PRO A 28 -5.33 -11.17 7.99
CA PRO A 28 -4.24 -10.49 7.29
C PRO A 28 -4.78 -9.31 6.48
N ILE A 29 -4.18 -8.13 6.64
CA ILE A 29 -4.62 -6.89 5.98
C ILE A 29 -3.44 -6.26 5.23
N VAL A 30 -3.72 -5.79 4.01
CA VAL A 30 -2.79 -5.01 3.19
C VAL A 30 -3.31 -3.58 3.04
N LEU A 31 -2.47 -2.61 3.35
CA LEU A 31 -2.70 -1.20 3.03
C LEU A 31 -2.14 -0.89 1.64
N THR A 32 -2.97 -0.31 0.78
CA THR A 32 -2.55 0.10 -0.57
C THR A 32 -2.72 1.59 -0.78
N GLY A 33 -1.68 2.25 -1.31
CA GLY A 33 -1.72 3.63 -1.79
C GLY A 33 -1.86 3.64 -3.30
N ASN A 34 -3.03 4.01 -3.81
CA ASN A 34 -3.36 4.00 -5.23
C ASN A 34 -3.03 5.35 -5.91
N LYS A 35 -2.97 5.35 -7.24
CA LYS A 35 -2.72 6.50 -8.12
C LYS A 35 -1.27 7.01 -8.14
N VAL A 36 -0.30 6.12 -7.96
CA VAL A 36 1.12 6.48 -7.89
C VAL A 36 1.71 6.92 -9.25
N GLU A 37 0.96 6.77 -10.33
CA GLU A 37 1.28 7.34 -11.64
C GLU A 37 1.18 8.87 -11.69
N ILE A 38 0.42 9.47 -10.76
CA ILE A 38 0.24 10.93 -10.72
C ILE A 38 1.43 11.57 -10.03
N LYS A 39 2.18 12.39 -10.78
CA LYS A 39 3.40 13.08 -10.31
C LYS A 39 3.15 13.97 -9.10
N ASP A 40 1.99 14.63 -9.02
CA ASP A 40 1.61 15.51 -7.92
C ASP A 40 1.11 14.72 -6.68
N ARG A 41 1.99 13.84 -6.16
CA ARG A 41 1.74 13.02 -4.98
C ARG A 41 1.62 13.90 -3.72
N LYS A 42 0.46 13.85 -3.06
CA LYS A 42 0.17 14.64 -1.84
C LYS A 42 0.50 13.91 -0.54
N VAL A 43 0.49 12.57 -0.57
CA VAL A 43 0.84 11.68 0.56
C VAL A 43 2.14 10.96 0.22
N LYS A 44 3.27 11.42 0.77
CA LYS A 44 4.62 10.89 0.48
C LYS A 44 4.91 9.64 1.31
N ALA A 45 5.85 8.81 0.86
CA ALA A 45 6.28 7.58 1.54
C ALA A 45 6.57 7.79 3.04
N LYS A 46 7.30 8.86 3.39
CA LYS A 46 7.63 9.22 4.78
C LYS A 46 6.41 9.49 5.68
N GLN A 47 5.27 9.88 5.10
CA GLN A 47 4.04 10.17 5.85
C GLN A 47 3.19 8.90 6.08
N ILE A 48 3.50 7.82 5.37
CA ILE A 48 2.71 6.59 5.39
C ILE A 48 3.28 5.67 6.48
N THR A 49 2.90 5.92 7.73
CA THR A 49 3.40 5.20 8.91
C THR A 49 2.40 4.21 9.50
N PHE A 50 1.10 4.32 9.15
CA PHE A 50 0.03 3.53 9.77
C PHE A 50 0.26 2.01 9.69
N HIS A 51 0.77 1.55 8.54
CA HIS A 51 1.05 0.13 8.32
C HIS A 51 2.11 -0.41 9.29
N ARG A 52 3.14 0.37 9.63
CA ARG A 52 4.15 -0.01 10.63
C ARG A 52 3.55 -0.05 12.03
N LYS A 53 2.72 0.94 12.39
CA LYS A 53 2.04 1.00 13.70
C LYS A 53 1.08 -0.19 13.94
N LYS A 54 0.46 -0.71 12.89
CA LYS A 54 -0.51 -1.82 12.95
C LYS A 54 0.01 -3.15 12.39
N ASN A 55 1.31 -3.25 12.09
CA ASN A 55 1.95 -4.43 11.50
C ASN A 55 1.24 -4.95 10.22
N LEU A 56 0.84 -4.02 9.35
CA LEU A 56 0.22 -4.29 8.06
C LEU A 56 1.26 -4.25 6.95
N GLN A 57 1.02 -5.02 5.89
CA GLN A 57 1.80 -4.88 4.67
C GLN A 57 1.37 -3.64 3.90
N TYR A 58 2.32 -2.91 3.31
CA TYR A 58 2.04 -1.76 2.45
C TYR A 58 2.56 -1.96 1.03
N TYR A 59 1.78 -1.50 0.04
CA TYR A 59 2.23 -1.39 -1.35
C TYR A 59 1.71 -0.09 -2.00
N ASP A 60 2.60 0.56 -2.74
CA ASP A 60 2.23 1.54 -3.77
C ASP A 60 1.67 0.80 -4.98
N ILE A 61 0.48 1.17 -5.45
CA ILE A 61 -0.19 0.56 -6.61
C ILE A 61 -0.70 1.62 -7.59
N SER A 62 -0.90 1.21 -8.84
CA SER A 62 -1.70 1.97 -9.79
C SER A 62 -2.66 1.04 -10.51
N ALA A 63 -3.96 1.25 -10.30
CA ALA A 63 -4.99 0.55 -11.07
C ALA A 63 -4.96 0.95 -12.56
N LYS A 64 -4.47 2.16 -12.88
CA LYS A 64 -4.44 2.68 -14.25
C LYS A 64 -3.32 2.09 -15.09
N SER A 65 -2.18 1.79 -14.47
CA SER A 65 -1.00 1.24 -15.15
C SER A 65 -0.75 -0.23 -14.82
N ASN A 66 -1.63 -0.87 -14.04
CA ASN A 66 -1.42 -2.21 -13.46
C ASN A 66 -0.14 -2.33 -12.59
N TYR A 67 0.44 -1.22 -12.13
CA TYR A 67 1.68 -1.24 -11.34
C TYR A 67 1.44 -1.86 -9.97
N ASN A 68 2.27 -2.86 -9.63
CA ASN A 68 2.21 -3.65 -8.39
C ASN A 68 0.83 -4.30 -8.09
N PHE A 69 -0.04 -4.42 -9.09
CA PHE A 69 -1.42 -4.89 -8.91
C PHE A 69 -1.49 -6.26 -8.20
N GLU A 70 -0.58 -7.16 -8.54
CA GLU A 70 -0.55 -8.53 -7.99
C GLU A 70 0.01 -8.61 -6.56
N LYS A 71 0.85 -7.67 -6.14
CA LYS A 71 1.60 -7.76 -4.87
C LYS A 71 0.70 -7.89 -3.63
N PRO A 72 -0.39 -7.12 -3.48
CA PRO A 72 -1.33 -7.29 -2.37
C PRO A 72 -1.94 -8.70 -2.32
N PHE A 73 -2.37 -9.22 -3.47
CA PHE A 73 -3.01 -10.53 -3.56
C PHE A 73 -2.01 -11.65 -3.28
N LEU A 74 -0.79 -11.56 -3.81
CA LEU A 74 0.24 -12.55 -3.58
C LEU A 74 0.63 -12.63 -2.10
N TRP A 75 0.77 -11.48 -1.44
CA TRP A 75 1.07 -11.44 -0.01
C TRP A 75 -0.07 -12.05 0.83
N LEU A 76 -1.32 -11.71 0.51
CA LEU A 76 -2.48 -12.30 1.18
C LEU A 76 -2.55 -13.81 0.94
N ALA A 77 -2.32 -14.28 -0.28
CA ALA A 77 -2.31 -15.70 -0.63
C ALA A 77 -1.27 -16.46 0.21
N ARG A 78 -0.03 -15.94 0.29
CA ARG A 78 1.04 -16.52 1.13
C ARG A 78 0.67 -16.57 2.62
N LYS A 79 0.04 -15.50 3.14
CA LYS A 79 -0.38 -15.45 4.55
C LYS A 79 -1.53 -16.39 4.87
N LEU A 80 -2.49 -16.53 3.95
CA LEU A 80 -3.66 -17.38 4.14
C LEU A 80 -3.33 -18.87 3.91
N SER A 81 -2.44 -19.19 2.98
CA SER A 81 -2.01 -20.57 2.72
C SER A 81 -0.94 -21.06 3.70
N GLY A 82 -0.19 -20.15 4.33
CA GLY A 82 0.99 -20.47 5.13
C GLY A 82 2.24 -20.81 4.29
N ASP A 83 2.15 -20.71 2.95
CA ASP A 83 3.26 -21.00 2.05
C ASP A 83 3.93 -19.70 1.56
N ASN A 84 5.13 -19.42 2.07
CA ASN A 84 5.92 -18.26 1.66
C ASN A 84 6.51 -18.37 0.25
N GLN A 85 6.59 -19.58 -0.31
CA GLN A 85 7.12 -19.84 -1.66
C GLN A 85 6.02 -19.76 -2.74
N LEU A 86 4.76 -19.57 -2.35
CA LEU A 86 3.65 -19.42 -3.30
C LEU A 86 3.95 -18.30 -4.30
N GLN A 87 3.75 -18.59 -5.58
CA GLN A 87 3.90 -17.67 -6.71
C GLN A 87 2.70 -17.82 -7.65
N PHE A 88 2.31 -16.71 -8.28
CA PHE A 88 1.38 -16.78 -9.40
C PHE A 88 2.13 -17.25 -10.64
N VAL A 89 1.60 -18.28 -11.29
CA VAL A 89 2.22 -18.89 -12.48
C VAL A 89 1.80 -18.19 -13.77
N GLU A 90 0.71 -17.41 -13.71
CA GLU A 90 0.13 -16.71 -14.84
C GLU A 90 -0.41 -15.37 -14.37
N SER A 91 -0.25 -14.34 -15.21
CA SER A 91 -0.87 -13.05 -14.95
C SER A 91 -2.36 -13.12 -15.29
N PRO A 92 -3.26 -12.55 -14.45
CA PRO A 92 -4.67 -12.51 -14.77
C PRO A 92 -4.89 -11.72 -16.07
N ALA A 93 -6.00 -12.01 -16.76
CA ALA A 93 -6.42 -11.23 -17.93
C ALA A 93 -6.83 -9.82 -17.49
N LEU A 94 -5.87 -8.90 -17.43
CA LEU A 94 -6.07 -7.51 -17.08
C LEU A 94 -6.45 -6.70 -18.33
N GLN A 95 -7.24 -5.64 -18.10
CA GLN A 95 -7.40 -4.63 -19.12
C GLN A 95 -6.03 -4.00 -19.45
N PRO A 96 -5.77 -3.68 -20.73
CA PRO A 96 -4.55 -3.00 -21.11
C PRO A 96 -4.37 -1.72 -20.28
N PRO A 97 -3.13 -1.41 -19.83
CA PRO A 97 -2.89 -0.23 -19.03
C PRO A 97 -3.22 1.03 -19.83
N GLU A 98 -3.99 1.95 -19.25
CA GLU A 98 -4.30 3.25 -19.85
C GLU A 98 -3.13 4.23 -19.75
N PHE A 99 -2.13 3.90 -18.93
CA PHE A 99 -0.95 4.71 -18.67
C PHE A 99 0.25 3.81 -18.38
N GLN A 100 1.45 4.22 -18.80
CA GLN A 100 2.69 3.52 -18.45
C GLN A 100 3.47 4.36 -17.43
N ILE A 101 3.73 3.77 -16.26
CA ILE A 101 4.64 4.38 -15.30
C ILE A 101 6.07 4.24 -15.84
N ASP A 102 6.78 5.37 -15.86
CA ASP A 102 8.20 5.42 -16.22
C ASP A 102 9.01 4.55 -15.24
N ALA A 103 9.92 3.73 -15.77
CA ALA A 103 10.81 2.89 -14.98
C ALA A 103 11.59 3.70 -13.93
N VAL A 104 11.98 4.94 -14.26
CA VAL A 104 12.66 5.84 -13.32
C VAL A 104 11.73 6.21 -12.16
N GLN A 105 10.47 6.50 -12.45
CA GLN A 105 9.48 6.85 -11.43
C GLN A 105 9.16 5.65 -10.53
N ALA A 106 9.05 4.44 -11.10
CA ALA A 106 8.85 3.22 -10.34
C ALA A 106 10.03 2.97 -9.37
N GLN A 107 11.27 3.10 -9.85
CA GLN A 107 12.47 2.95 -9.01
C GLN A 107 12.52 4.01 -7.91
N GLN A 108 12.17 5.26 -8.21
CA GLN A 108 12.10 6.34 -7.20
C GLN A 108 11.06 6.05 -6.12
N ASN A 109 9.89 5.53 -6.50
CA ASN A 109 8.84 5.17 -5.54
C ASN A 109 9.31 4.03 -4.62
N GLU A 110 9.94 3.00 -5.17
CA GLU A 110 10.49 1.87 -4.40
C GLU A 110 11.60 2.32 -3.46
N GLN A 111 12.53 3.15 -3.94
CA GLN A 111 13.60 3.71 -3.10
C GLN A 111 13.03 4.58 -1.98
N ALA A 112 12.07 5.47 -2.28
CA ALA A 112 11.44 6.32 -1.27
C ALA A 112 10.72 5.52 -0.19
N LEU A 113 10.12 4.37 -0.56
CA LEU A 113 9.49 3.47 0.40
C LEU A 113 10.53 2.73 1.26
N ALA A 114 11.62 2.25 0.65
CA ALA A 114 12.72 1.62 1.38
C ALA A 114 13.38 2.59 2.37
N ASP A 115 13.65 3.83 1.93
CA ASP A 115 14.20 4.89 2.77
C ASP A 115 13.26 5.21 3.94
N ALA A 116 11.94 5.30 3.69
CA ALA A 116 10.96 5.55 4.73
C ALA A 116 10.84 4.39 5.74
N ALA A 117 11.05 3.15 5.29
CA ALA A 117 11.06 1.97 6.16
C ALA A 117 12.31 1.94 7.06
N ALA A 118 13.46 2.42 6.57
CA ALA A 118 14.71 2.49 7.31
C ALA A 118 14.73 3.60 8.38
N GLN A 119 13.85 4.61 8.28
CA GLN A 119 13.74 5.66 9.28
C GLN A 119 12.96 5.18 10.51
N PRO A 120 13.31 5.65 11.73
CA PRO A 120 12.50 5.41 12.91
C PRO A 120 11.10 5.99 12.71
N LEU A 121 10.10 5.40 13.38
CA LEU A 121 8.79 6.02 13.42
C LEU A 121 8.91 7.36 14.15
N PRO A 122 8.25 8.44 13.66
CA PRO A 122 8.15 9.66 14.43
C PRO A 122 7.55 9.32 15.80
N GLU A 123 8.07 9.96 16.86
CA GLU A 123 7.48 9.85 18.19
C GLU A 123 5.99 10.23 18.08
N ASP A 124 5.14 9.43 18.72
CA ASP A 124 3.70 9.63 18.71
C ASP A 124 3.40 11.00 19.35
N ASP A 125 3.20 12.03 18.53
CA ASP A 125 2.32 13.12 18.92
C ASP A 125 0.92 12.48 18.97
N ASP A 126 0.58 11.99 20.16
CA ASP A 126 -0.71 11.40 20.48
C ASP A 126 -1.87 12.26 19.95
N ASP A 127 -2.84 11.57 19.37
CA ASP A 127 -4.25 11.95 19.24
C ASP A 127 -4.57 13.38 18.76
N ASP A 128 -4.92 13.52 17.47
CA ASP A 128 -5.96 14.49 17.09
C ASP A 128 -6.75 14.04 15.84
N LEU A 129 -7.93 13.46 16.14
CA LEU A 129 -9.13 13.17 15.33
C LEU A 129 -9.26 11.79 14.68
#